data_AF-A0A0F9U449-F1
#
_entry.id   AF-A0A0F9U449-F1
#
_cell.length_a   1.000
_cell.length_b   1.000
_cell.length_c   1.000
_cell.angle_alpha   90.00
_cell.angle_beta   90.00
_cell.angle_gamma   90.00
#
_symmetry.space_group_name_H-M   'P 1'
#
loop_
_entity.id
_entity.type
_entity.pdbx_description
1 polymer ?
#
loop_
_entity_poly.entity_id
_entity_poly.type
_entity_poly.pdbx_seq_one_letter_code
_entity_poly.pdbx_strand_id
1 'polypeptide(L)'
;MLKICSKCKQTKPLPSFNESKLQPDGYCGWCQDCQKQYGFADFDNMGQPAKKKLKKKKGRVVFCRDMGEDCNTANGNKGCIRCGFLFEASLKYFGLDISKKDHLSTKCKTCIGIIRQQKARKNKAYVQRHWRAYNEVGKLLTE
;
A
#
# COMPACT_ATOMS: atom_id res chain seq x y z
N MET A 1 2.12 -34.61 29.13
CA MET A 1 2.12 -33.30 29.83
C MET A 1 0.83 -32.55 29.51
N LEU A 2 0.25 -31.88 30.50
CA LEU A 2 -0.99 -31.10 30.37
C LEU A 2 -0.71 -29.61 30.63
N LYS A 3 -1.44 -28.73 29.96
CA LYS A 3 -1.35 -27.27 30.13
C LYS A 3 -2.76 -26.68 30.22
N ILE A 4 -2.92 -25.66 31.07
CA ILE A 4 -4.20 -24.95 31.24
C ILE A 4 -4.24 -23.80 30.24
N CYS A 5 -5.28 -23.75 29.41
CA CYS A 5 -5.51 -22.62 28.51
C CYS A 5 -5.93 -21.38 29.29
N SER A 6 -5.22 -20.25 29.14
CA SER A 6 -5.57 -19.03 29.89
C SER A 6 -6.89 -18.37 29.45
N LYS A 7 -7.42 -18.73 28.27
CA LYS A 7 -8.69 -18.22 27.73
C LYS A 7 -9.90 -19.01 28.22
N CYS A 8 -9.96 -20.33 27.96
CA CYS A 8 -11.09 -21.18 28.35
C CYS A 8 -10.92 -21.87 29.71
N LYS A 9 -9.75 -21.76 30.35
CA LYS A 9 -9.41 -22.35 31.66
C LYS A 9 -9.52 -23.88 31.73
N GLN A 10 -9.56 -24.58 30.59
CA GLN A 10 -9.55 -26.04 30.52
C GLN A 10 -8.11 -26.57 30.47
N THR A 11 -7.90 -27.69 31.16
CA THR A 11 -6.66 -28.48 31.08
C THR A 11 -6.67 -29.33 29.82
N LYS A 12 -5.72 -29.12 28.91
CA LYS A 12 -5.61 -29.82 27.62
C LYS A 12 -4.20 -30.39 27.42
N PRO A 13 -4.01 -31.41 26.58
CA PRO A 13 -2.69 -31.93 26.27
C PRO A 13 -1.88 -30.92 25.43
N LEU A 14 -0.55 -30.93 25.56
CA LEU A 14 0.35 -30.01 24.84
C LEU A 14 0.12 -29.92 23.32
N PRO A 15 -0.19 -31.02 22.58
CA PRO A 15 -0.49 -30.95 21.15
C PRO A 15 -1.71 -30.10 20.79
N SER A 16 -2.58 -29.80 21.76
CA SER A 16 -3.70 -28.87 21.57
C SER A 16 -3.29 -27.39 21.63
N PHE A 17 -1.99 -27.10 21.79
CA PHE A 17 -1.42 -25.76 21.80
C PHE A 17 -0.42 -25.63 20.64
N ASN A 18 -0.32 -24.43 20.06
CA ASN A 18 0.67 -24.14 19.03
C ASN A 18 2.04 -23.88 19.67
N GLU A 19 3.11 -24.24 18.97
CA GLU A 19 4.48 -23.98 19.41
C GLU A 19 4.79 -22.47 19.40
N SER A 20 5.53 -22.02 20.40
CA SER A 20 5.94 -20.62 20.55
C SER A 20 7.37 -20.53 21.03
N LYS A 21 8.24 -19.90 20.24
CA LYS A 21 9.64 -19.63 20.61
C LYS A 21 9.80 -18.55 21.68
N LEU A 22 8.73 -17.82 22.00
CA LEU A 22 8.75 -16.71 22.96
C LEU A 22 8.43 -17.16 24.39
N GLN A 23 7.86 -18.35 24.56
CA GLN A 23 7.49 -18.86 25.87
C GLN A 23 8.57 -19.83 26.37
N PRO A 24 8.94 -19.78 27.66
CA PRO A 24 9.95 -20.67 28.22
C PRO A 24 9.64 -22.16 28.06
N ASP A 25 8.35 -22.51 27.99
CA ASP A 25 7.88 -23.88 27.83
C ASP A 25 7.69 -24.30 26.36
N GLY A 26 7.94 -23.41 25.40
CA GLY A 26 7.85 -23.69 23.97
C GLY A 26 6.43 -23.72 23.40
N TYR A 27 5.38 -23.40 24.18
CA TYR A 27 3.98 -23.47 23.72
C TYR A 27 3.19 -22.19 24.03
N CYS A 28 2.25 -21.83 23.15
CA CYS A 28 1.34 -20.71 23.36
C CYS A 28 0.49 -20.87 24.65
N GLY A 29 0.11 -19.75 25.27
CA GLY A 29 -0.79 -19.76 26.43
C GLY A 29 -2.25 -20.14 26.12
N TRP A 30 -2.65 -20.11 24.85
CA TRP A 30 -4.02 -20.41 24.38
C TRP A 30 -4.05 -21.68 23.56
N CYS A 31 -5.07 -22.52 23.76
CA CYS A 31 -5.29 -23.72 22.95
C CYS A 31 -5.74 -23.36 21.53
N GLN A 32 -5.53 -24.27 20.58
CA GLN A 32 -5.85 -24.10 19.16
C GLN A 32 -7.31 -23.71 18.94
N ASP A 33 -8.24 -24.25 19.72
CA ASP A 33 -9.67 -23.91 19.60
C ASP A 33 -9.94 -22.45 19.96
N CYS A 34 -9.35 -21.98 21.07
CA CYS A 34 -9.44 -20.57 21.47
C CYS A 34 -8.75 -19.66 20.46
N GLN A 35 -7.64 -20.08 19.88
CA GLN A 35 -6.95 -19.32 18.83
C GLN A 35 -7.77 -19.26 17.54
N LYS A 36 -8.44 -20.34 17.14
CA LYS A 36 -9.35 -20.34 15.99
C LYS A 36 -10.52 -19.38 16.24
N GLN A 37 -11.22 -19.54 17.36
CA GLN A 37 -12.34 -18.66 17.72
C GLN A 37 -11.94 -17.18 17.75
N TYR A 38 -10.77 -16.85 18.29
CA TYR A 38 -10.28 -15.48 18.33
C TYR A 38 -9.79 -14.98 16.97
N GLY A 39 -9.08 -15.83 16.22
CA GLY A 39 -8.61 -15.52 14.87
C GLY A 39 -9.75 -15.27 13.89
N PHE A 40 -10.93 -15.86 14.08
CA PHE A 40 -12.15 -15.53 13.35
C PHE A 40 -12.82 -14.25 13.87
N ALA A 41 -12.80 -14.01 15.18
CA ALA A 41 -13.37 -12.79 15.77
C ALA A 41 -12.64 -11.50 15.33
N ASP A 42 -11.35 -11.58 14.99
CA ASP A 42 -10.60 -10.47 14.40
C ASP A 42 -11.03 -10.15 12.96
N PHE A 43 -11.68 -11.06 12.22
CA PHE A 43 -12.24 -10.75 10.91
C PHE A 43 -13.59 -10.02 11.01
N ASP A 44 -14.41 -10.38 11.99
CA ASP A 44 -15.75 -9.80 12.14
C ASP A 44 -15.76 -8.51 12.98
N ASN A 45 -14.82 -8.34 13.92
CA ASN A 45 -14.67 -7.11 14.73
C ASN A 45 -13.60 -6.12 14.20
N MET A 46 -12.96 -6.40 13.05
CA MET A 46 -12.27 -5.35 12.29
C MET A 46 -13.29 -4.47 11.56
N GLY A 47 -14.02 -3.67 12.34
CA GLY A 47 -14.52 -2.38 11.90
C GLY A 47 -13.35 -1.56 11.34
N GLN A 48 -13.20 -1.58 10.02
CA GLN A 48 -12.10 -1.04 9.24
C GLN A 48 -10.69 -1.50 9.69
N PRO A 49 -9.88 -2.10 8.80
CA PRO A 49 -8.47 -2.28 9.11
C PRO A 49 -7.88 -0.92 9.46
N ALA A 50 -7.27 -0.80 10.66
CA ALA A 50 -6.23 0.18 10.88
C ALA A 50 -5.38 0.18 9.61
N LYS A 51 -5.23 1.34 8.97
CA LYS A 51 -4.68 1.52 7.62
C LYS A 51 -3.29 0.89 7.45
N LYS A 52 -3.14 -0.44 7.42
CA LYS A 52 -2.26 -1.10 6.47
C LYS A 52 -2.89 -0.77 5.14
N LYS A 53 -2.40 0.31 4.53
CA LYS A 53 -2.76 0.81 3.21
C LYS A 53 -3.37 -0.31 2.35
N LEU A 54 -4.70 -0.46 2.38
CA LEU A 54 -5.41 -1.01 1.25
C LEU A 54 -5.08 0.00 0.16
N LYS A 55 -4.06 -0.31 -0.65
CA LYS A 55 -3.76 0.45 -1.85
C LYS A 55 -5.06 0.42 -2.63
N LYS A 56 -5.75 1.56 -2.66
CA LYS A 56 -7.01 1.75 -3.38
C LYS A 56 -6.86 1.10 -4.76
N LYS A 57 -7.49 -0.06 -4.97
CA LYS A 57 -7.84 -0.54 -6.30
C LYS A 57 -8.96 0.37 -6.81
N LYS A 58 -8.60 1.60 -7.20
CA LYS A 58 -9.38 2.43 -8.13
C LYS A 58 -8.48 2.63 -9.34
N GLY A 59 -8.81 1.90 -10.41
CA GLY A 59 -7.96 1.64 -11.55
C GLY A 59 -7.45 0.21 -11.49
N ARG A 60 -8.34 -0.77 -11.70
CA ARG A 60 -7.96 -2.11 -12.13
C ARG A 60 -7.37 -1.95 -13.54
N VAL A 61 -6.13 -1.46 -13.63
CA VAL A 61 -5.28 -1.78 -14.77
C VAL A 61 -5.25 -3.29 -14.78
N VAL A 62 -5.69 -3.89 -15.87
CA VAL A 62 -5.68 -5.34 -16.08
C VAL A 62 -4.23 -5.79 -15.90
N PHE A 63 -3.89 -6.17 -14.67
CA PHE A 63 -2.73 -7.01 -14.41
C PHE A 63 -3.17 -8.36 -14.94
N CYS A 64 -2.70 -8.71 -16.15
CA CYS A 64 -2.79 -10.06 -16.67
C CYS A 64 -2.12 -10.96 -15.64
N ARG A 65 -2.92 -11.62 -14.80
CA ARG A 65 -2.44 -12.37 -13.63
C ARG A 65 -1.98 -13.78 -14.00
N ASP A 66 -2.27 -14.20 -15.24
CA ASP A 66 -2.23 -15.62 -15.63
C ASP A 66 -1.28 -15.91 -16.79
N MET A 67 -0.40 -14.99 -17.18
CA MET A 67 0.71 -15.29 -18.09
C MET A 67 2.02 -14.93 -17.41
N GLY A 68 2.91 -15.90 -17.23
CA GLY A 68 4.27 -15.73 -16.69
C GLY A 68 5.22 -14.94 -17.60
N GLU A 69 4.69 -14.04 -18.42
CA GLU A 69 5.42 -13.14 -19.31
C GLU A 69 5.16 -11.70 -18.88
N ASP A 70 6.23 -10.89 -18.81
CA ASP A 70 6.16 -9.46 -18.48
C ASP A 70 5.23 -8.75 -19.49
N CYS A 71 3.95 -8.57 -19.16
CA CYS A 71 2.91 -8.00 -20.03
C CYS A 71 3.14 -6.53 -20.46
N ASN A 72 4.29 -5.94 -20.12
CA ASN A 72 4.66 -4.57 -20.43
C ASN A 72 5.37 -4.41 -21.78
N THR A 73 5.62 -5.50 -22.52
CA THR A 73 6.37 -5.44 -23.78
C THR A 73 5.86 -6.41 -24.86
N ALA A 74 4.60 -6.86 -24.78
CA ALA A 74 4.02 -7.66 -25.86
C ALA A 74 3.98 -6.79 -27.13
N ASN A 75 4.69 -7.23 -28.19
CA ASN A 75 4.78 -6.57 -29.49
C ASN A 75 5.37 -5.14 -29.48
N GLY A 76 6.32 -4.86 -28.57
CA GLY A 76 6.97 -3.54 -28.51
C GLY A 76 6.03 -2.41 -28.05
N ASN A 77 4.88 -2.75 -27.47
CA ASN A 77 3.93 -1.80 -26.89
C ASN A 77 3.97 -1.86 -25.36
N LYS A 78 3.75 -0.70 -24.72
CA LYS A 78 3.71 -0.51 -23.28
C LYS A 78 2.44 0.24 -22.86
N GLY A 79 1.80 -0.21 -21.79
CA GLY A 79 0.60 0.40 -21.22
C GLY A 79 0.92 1.51 -20.22
N CYS A 80 0.22 2.64 -20.31
CA CYS A 80 0.28 3.67 -19.28
C CYS A 80 -0.62 3.31 -18.08
N ILE A 81 -0.04 3.15 -16.89
CA ILE A 81 -0.81 2.76 -15.68
C ILE A 81 -1.86 3.79 -15.24
N ARG A 82 -1.82 5.01 -15.78
CA ARG A 82 -2.74 6.10 -15.40
C ARG A 82 -3.95 6.18 -16.32
N CYS A 83 -3.72 6.23 -17.63
CA CYS A 83 -4.80 6.37 -18.61
C CYS A 83 -5.26 5.05 -19.22
N GLY A 84 -4.50 3.95 -19.01
CA GLY A 84 -4.84 2.63 -19.52
C GLY A 84 -4.53 2.41 -21.01
N PHE A 85 -4.22 3.47 -21.76
CA PHE A 85 -3.86 3.36 -23.18
C PHE A 85 -2.51 2.65 -23.38
N LEU A 86 -2.45 1.85 -24.45
CA LEU A 86 -1.25 1.23 -24.98
C LEU A 86 -0.57 2.19 -25.97
N PHE A 87 0.75 2.32 -25.86
CA PHE A 87 1.58 3.10 -26.78
C PHE A 87 2.79 2.26 -27.19
N GLU A 88 3.46 2.66 -28.27
CA GLU A 88 4.78 2.14 -28.60
C GLU A 88 5.73 2.34 -27.41
N ALA A 89 6.48 1.30 -27.05
CA ALA A 89 7.46 1.29 -25.96
C ALA A 89 8.72 2.09 -26.35
N SER A 90 8.54 3.39 -26.60
CA SER A 90 9.58 4.31 -27.04
C SER A 90 9.65 5.55 -26.16
N LEU A 91 10.80 6.22 -26.18
CA LEU A 91 11.01 7.51 -25.50
C LEU A 91 10.13 8.63 -26.06
N LYS A 92 9.40 8.41 -27.16
CA LYS A 92 8.41 9.35 -27.68
C LYS A 92 7.25 9.50 -26.69
N TYR A 93 6.70 8.38 -26.22
CA TYR A 93 5.50 8.36 -25.37
C TYR A 93 5.80 8.24 -23.87
N PHE A 94 6.94 7.65 -23.50
CA PHE A 94 7.34 7.44 -22.11
C PHE A 94 8.63 8.20 -21.78
N GLY A 95 8.81 8.58 -20.51
CA GLY A 95 10.08 9.15 -20.04
C GLY A 95 11.09 8.05 -19.70
N LEU A 96 12.38 8.38 -19.69
CA LEU A 96 13.44 7.47 -19.25
C LEU A 96 13.32 7.19 -17.74
N ASP A 97 13.38 5.93 -17.34
CA ASP A 97 13.39 5.47 -15.94
C ASP A 97 14.38 4.33 -15.79
N ILE A 98 15.64 4.67 -15.50
CA ILE A 98 16.78 3.73 -15.44
C ILE A 98 16.55 2.63 -14.38
N SER A 99 15.67 2.86 -13.39
CA SER A 99 15.35 1.87 -12.36
C SER A 99 14.54 0.67 -12.87
N LYS A 100 13.96 0.78 -14.08
CA LYS A 100 13.16 -0.28 -14.71
C LYS A 100 13.99 -1.07 -15.71
N LYS A 101 13.67 -2.37 -15.85
CA LYS A 101 14.29 -3.30 -16.81
C LYS A 101 14.18 -2.80 -18.26
N ASP A 102 13.09 -2.13 -18.61
CA ASP A 102 12.87 -1.54 -19.94
C ASP A 102 13.33 -0.09 -20.06
N HIS A 103 13.90 0.47 -19.00
CA HIS A 103 14.31 1.88 -18.89
C HIS A 103 13.22 2.91 -19.21
N LEU A 104 11.94 2.54 -19.16
CA LEU A 104 10.81 3.42 -19.49
C LEU A 104 9.88 3.63 -18.30
N SER A 105 9.35 4.84 -18.17
CA SER A 105 8.39 5.18 -17.13
C SER A 105 7.10 4.36 -17.26
N THR A 106 6.45 4.07 -16.15
CA THR A 106 5.14 3.40 -16.11
C THR A 106 3.98 4.30 -16.58
N LYS A 107 4.21 5.61 -16.69
CA LYS A 107 3.21 6.60 -17.12
C LYS A 107 3.66 7.29 -18.40
N CYS A 108 2.73 7.53 -19.32
CA CYS A 108 3.03 8.31 -20.53
C CYS A 108 3.36 9.77 -20.17
N LYS A 109 4.14 10.44 -21.02
CA LYS A 109 4.57 11.84 -20.85
C LYS A 109 3.40 12.79 -20.66
N THR A 110 2.30 12.61 -21.38
CA THR A 110 1.07 13.41 -21.23
C THR A 110 0.51 13.30 -19.81
N CYS A 111 0.38 12.07 -19.30
CA CYS A 111 -0.08 11.82 -17.94
C CYS A 111 0.88 12.41 -16.90
N ILE A 112 2.20 12.34 -17.12
CA ILE A 112 3.20 12.96 -16.26
C ILE A 112 3.04 14.49 -16.28
N GLY A 113 2.85 15.10 -17.44
CA GLY A 113 2.62 16.54 -17.61
C GLY A 113 1.41 17.03 -16.82
N ILE A 114 0.29 16.31 -16.89
CA ILE A 114 -0.91 16.64 -16.11
C ILE A 114 -0.63 16.60 -14.60
N ILE A 115 0.08 15.57 -14.09
CA ILE A 115 0.46 15.51 -12.67
C ILE A 115 1.35 16.70 -12.29
N ARG A 116 2.34 17.04 -13.12
CA ARG A 116 3.26 18.16 -12.87
C ARG A 116 2.51 19.49 -12.79
N GLN A 117 1.59 19.75 -13.73
CA GLN A 117 0.77 20.97 -13.71
C GLN A 117 -0.13 21.04 -12.46
N GLN A 118 -0.77 19.93 -12.08
CA GLN A 118 -1.58 19.87 -10.86
C GLN A 118 -0.73 20.16 -9.61
N LYS A 119 0.48 19.60 -9.53
CA LYS A 119 1.41 19.86 -8.43
C LYS A 119 1.86 21.33 -8.43
N ALA A 120 2.17 21.91 -9.59
CA ALA A 120 2.55 23.32 -9.72
C ALA A 120 1.44 24.26 -9.25
N ARG A 121 0.18 24.01 -9.64
CA ARG A 121 -0.99 24.78 -9.17
C ARG A 121 -1.15 24.71 -7.66
N LYS A 122 -1.06 23.50 -7.07
CA LYS A 122 -1.12 23.30 -5.61
C LYS A 122 0.03 24.00 -4.89
N ASN A 123 1.25 23.91 -5.43
CA ASN A 123 2.43 24.57 -4.86
C ASN A 123 2.29 26.10 -4.92
N LYS A 124 1.81 26.65 -6.04
CA LYS A 124 1.54 28.09 -6.19
C LYS A 124 0.53 28.57 -5.12
N ALA A 125 -0.57 27.85 -4.94
CA ALA A 125 -1.56 28.18 -3.91
C ALA A 125 -1.00 28.06 -2.49
N TYR A 126 -0.17 27.04 -2.22
CA TYR A 126 0.50 26.88 -0.94
C TYR A 126 1.42 28.06 -0.63
N VAL A 127 2.34 28.39 -1.54
CA VAL A 127 3.27 29.51 -1.40
C VAL A 127 2.52 30.83 -1.21
N GLN A 128 1.46 31.07 -1.98
CA GLN A 128 0.66 32.28 -1.85
C GLN A 128 -0.01 32.41 -0.47
N ARG A 129 -0.54 31.32 0.10
CA ARG A 129 -1.11 31.34 1.45
C ARG A 129 -0.06 31.59 2.52
N HIS A 130 1.10 30.94 2.42
CA HIS A 130 2.20 31.14 3.36
C HIS A 130 2.73 32.57 3.32
N TRP A 131 2.89 33.14 2.12
CA TRP A 131 3.35 34.51 1.95
C TRP A 131 2.36 35.53 2.54
N ARG A 132 1.04 35.32 2.36
CA ARG A 132 0.01 36.15 3.00
C ARG A 132 0.08 36.08 4.52
N ALA A 133 0.15 34.88 5.09
CA ALA A 133 0.27 34.69 6.54
C ALA A 133 1.51 35.37 7.12
N TYR A 134 2.66 35.26 6.43
CA TYR A 134 3.89 35.93 6.82
C TYR A 134 3.73 37.45 6.87
N ASN A 135 3.11 38.03 5.83
CA ASN A 135 2.87 39.48 5.77
C ASN A 135 1.86 39.95 6.83
N GLU A 136 0.86 39.15 7.18
CA GLU A 136 -0.10 39.46 8.24
C GLU A 136 0.58 39.50 9.62
N VAL A 137 1.42 38.50 9.93
CA VAL A 137 2.21 38.50 11.17
C VAL A 137 3.18 39.68 11.21
N GLY A 138 3.83 40.01 10.09
CA GLY A 138 4.73 41.16 10.00
C GLY A 138 4.05 42.49 10.32
N LYS A 139 2.77 42.67 9.97
CA LYS A 139 2.00 43.87 10.30
C LYS A 139 1.69 43.98 11.80
N LEU A 140 1.40 42.86 12.46
CA LEU A 140 1.11 42.83 13.90
C LEU A 140 2.31 43.16 14.78
N LEU A 141 3.53 43.00 14.28
CA LEU A 141 4.76 43.30 15.01
C LEU A 141 5.22 44.76 14.88
N THR A 142 4.59 45.53 13.97
CA THR A 142 4.94 46.94 13.71
C THR A 142 4.01 47.94 14.39
N GLU A 143 2.96 47.47 15.07
CA GLU A 143 2.04 48.26 15.90
C GLU A 143 2.39 48.11 17.38
#